data_AF-A0A2P7TX30-F1
#
_entry.id   AF-A0A2P7TX30-F1
#
_cell.length_a   1.000
_cell.length_b   1.000
_cell.length_c   1.000
_cell.angle_alpha   90.00
_cell.angle_beta   90.00
_cell.angle_gamma   90.00
#
_symmetry.space_group_name_H-M   'P 1'
#
loop_
_entity.id
_entity.type
_entity.pdbx_description
1 polymer ?
#
loop_
_entity_poly.entity_id
_entity_poly.type
_entity_poly.pdbx_seq_one_letter_code
_entity_poly.pdbx_strand_id
1 'polypeptide(L)'
;MTTFRLAITLLSAFAFSACTPLQPAHYQDESFTLPDIPEEALSPQRGIPYPQLSWQTQIDQLGIQMARLEQEMGILQTRIEQLERINKIRPADKPATTSKKAEPAQRLNDAKLKAAYLNSSSVAVTEADAAALNETRLYNQALKYYQRGNYVAAAAVLRGADGGNGSNAARRNMYLLLQSQQRIGNCESVIEIGGRYANRFRGSAQAADALFSIGQCQYKMQQKDIARNTWRKLIQTYPHSAAAKRAAVKIKQR
;
A
#
# COMPACT_ATOMS: atom_id res chain seq x y z
N MET A 1 -21.59 24.64 61.45
CA MET A 1 -21.96 25.67 62.44
C MET A 1 -20.66 26.08 63.15
N THR A 2 -20.10 27.27 62.89
CA THR A 2 -20.47 28.59 63.46
C THR A 2 -20.22 28.64 64.98
N THR A 3 -19.43 29.57 65.56
CA THR A 3 -18.85 30.82 65.01
C THR A 3 -17.67 31.37 65.86
N PHE A 4 -16.90 32.32 65.28
CA PHE A 4 -16.31 33.57 65.83
C PHE A 4 -16.51 33.90 67.35
N ARG A 5 -15.68 34.68 68.09
CA ARG A 5 -14.57 35.68 67.92
C ARG A 5 -14.03 36.03 69.36
N LEU A 6 -13.08 36.93 69.71
CA LEU A 6 -11.94 37.70 69.12
C LEU A 6 -11.17 38.40 70.27
N ALA A 7 -9.83 38.39 70.29
CA ALA A 7 -8.95 39.29 71.08
C ALA A 7 -7.44 39.04 70.74
N ILE A 8 -6.48 39.97 70.85
CA ILE A 8 -6.51 41.46 70.81
C ILE A 8 -5.14 41.96 70.26
N THR A 9 -5.13 43.21 69.79
CA THR A 9 -4.05 44.01 69.14
C THR A 9 -2.58 43.82 69.57
N LEU A 10 -1.65 44.13 68.64
CA LEU A 10 -0.68 45.22 68.87
C LEU A 10 -0.27 45.94 67.56
N LEU A 11 0.30 47.13 67.69
CA LEU A 11 0.56 48.10 66.60
C LEU A 11 1.79 47.75 65.76
N SER A 12 1.70 48.01 64.46
CA SER A 12 2.73 48.78 63.74
C SER A 12 2.10 49.41 62.49
N ALA A 13 2.51 50.64 62.16
CA ALA A 13 1.98 51.38 61.02
C ALA A 13 3.13 51.89 60.16
N PHE A 14 3.08 51.59 58.86
CA PHE A 14 3.80 52.34 57.83
C PHE A 14 2.98 52.30 56.54
N ALA A 15 2.73 53.47 55.96
CA ALA A 15 1.99 53.61 54.72
C ALA A 15 2.96 53.76 53.54
N PHE A 16 2.65 53.12 52.40
CA PHE A 16 3.28 53.43 51.12
C PHE A 16 2.23 53.43 50.00
N SER A 17 2.44 54.34 49.04
CA SER A 17 1.47 54.70 48.00
C SER A 17 1.36 53.69 46.85
N ALA A 18 0.29 53.83 46.07
CA ALA A 18 -0.03 52.96 44.94
C ALA A 18 0.60 53.39 43.60
N CYS A 19 0.51 52.49 42.60
CA CYS A 19 0.71 52.72 41.15
C CYS A 19 2.16 53.08 40.72
N THR A 20 2.79 52.43 39.73
CA THR A 20 2.30 51.81 38.48
C THR A 20 3.20 50.65 38.03
N PRO A 21 2.76 49.77 37.10
CA PRO A 21 3.64 48.79 36.46
C PRO A 21 4.47 49.44 35.33
N LEU A 22 5.81 49.39 35.45
CA LEU A 22 6.71 49.78 34.36
C LEU A 22 6.71 48.74 33.23
N GLN A 23 6.81 49.22 31.99
CA GLN A 23 7.07 48.39 30.81
C GLN A 23 8.57 48.01 30.75
N PRO A 24 8.94 46.85 30.18
CA PRO A 24 10.34 46.51 29.93
C PRO A 24 10.96 47.47 28.91
N ALA A 25 12.22 47.84 29.11
CA ALA A 25 12.92 48.82 28.29
C ALA A 25 13.21 48.31 26.87
N HIS A 26 13.18 49.23 25.90
CA HIS A 26 13.79 49.00 24.58
C HIS A 26 15.30 48.84 24.73
N TYR A 27 15.83 47.69 24.33
CA TYR A 27 17.26 47.54 24.07
C TYR A 27 17.56 48.16 22.70
N GLN A 28 18.46 49.14 22.65
CA GLN A 28 18.97 49.68 21.39
C GLN A 28 20.21 48.87 20.98
N ASP A 29 20.26 48.52 19.69
CA ASP A 29 21.29 47.64 19.13
C ASP A 29 22.58 48.43 18.88
N GLU A 30 23.68 48.11 19.58
CA GLU A 30 24.95 48.82 19.38
C GLU A 30 25.63 48.37 18.09
N SER A 31 25.78 49.32 17.16
CA SER A 31 26.23 49.06 15.80
C SER A 31 27.72 48.72 15.70
N PHE A 32 28.06 47.43 15.72
CA PHE A 32 29.38 46.93 15.36
C PHE A 32 29.58 46.96 13.83
N THR A 33 30.01 48.10 13.29
CA THR A 33 30.27 48.27 11.85
C THR A 33 31.56 47.59 11.44
N LEU A 34 31.44 46.45 10.74
CA LEU A 34 32.53 45.85 9.98
C LEU A 34 32.92 46.77 8.80
N PRO A 35 34.19 46.81 8.36
CA PRO A 35 34.55 47.47 7.10
C PRO A 35 33.90 46.76 5.91
N ASP A 36 33.41 47.53 4.93
CA ASP A 36 32.79 46.98 3.72
C ASP A 36 33.78 46.13 2.91
N ILE A 37 33.65 44.80 3.05
CA ILE A 37 34.05 43.88 1.99
C ILE A 37 32.99 44.05 0.90
N PRO A 38 33.36 44.37 -0.37
CA PRO A 38 32.36 44.50 -1.42
C PRO A 38 31.67 43.15 -1.64
N GLU A 39 30.37 43.07 -1.30
CA GLU A 39 29.50 41.96 -1.65
C GLU A 39 29.20 41.99 -3.17
N GLU A 40 30.22 41.68 -3.98
CA GLU A 40 29.96 41.26 -5.36
C GLU A 40 29.25 39.89 -5.30
N ALA A 41 27.92 39.96 -5.36
CA ALA A 41 27.03 38.86 -5.04
C ALA A 41 27.38 37.61 -5.87
N LEU A 42 28.00 36.62 -5.20
CA LEU A 42 28.27 35.30 -5.75
C LEU A 42 26.96 34.68 -6.23
N SER A 43 26.73 34.80 -7.54
CA SER A 43 25.47 34.42 -8.18
C SER A 43 25.13 32.98 -7.79
N PRO A 44 23.90 32.73 -7.28
CA PRO A 44 23.56 31.43 -6.72
C PRO A 44 23.78 30.36 -7.79
N GLN A 45 24.77 29.50 -7.57
CA GLN A 45 25.13 28.45 -8.53
C GLN A 45 23.89 27.59 -8.76
N ARG A 46 23.32 27.71 -9.96
CA ARG A 46 22.16 26.92 -10.38
C ARG A 46 22.59 25.46 -10.44
N GLY A 47 22.39 24.74 -9.33
CA GLY A 47 22.60 23.30 -9.27
C GLY A 47 21.91 22.66 -10.46
N ILE A 48 22.67 21.89 -11.25
CA ILE A 48 22.29 21.47 -12.61
C ILE A 48 20.86 20.90 -12.57
N PRO A 49 19.88 21.56 -13.23
CA PRO A 49 18.49 21.12 -13.15
C PRO A 49 18.35 19.71 -13.71
N TYR A 50 18.01 18.75 -12.84
CA TYR A 50 17.66 17.41 -13.28
C TYR A 50 16.53 17.51 -14.31
N PRO A 51 16.65 16.87 -15.49
CA PRO A 51 15.68 17.02 -16.56
C PRO A 51 14.34 16.46 -16.12
N GLN A 52 13.41 17.34 -15.74
CA GLN A 52 12.04 16.94 -15.45
C GLN A 52 11.35 16.61 -16.77
N LEU A 53 10.81 15.39 -16.86
CA LEU A 53 10.11 14.92 -18.03
C LEU A 53 8.90 15.82 -18.26
N SER A 54 8.84 16.49 -19.42
CA SER A 54 7.80 17.49 -19.66
C SER A 54 6.41 16.85 -19.68
N TRP A 55 5.38 17.62 -19.31
CA TRP A 55 3.99 17.15 -19.40
C TRP A 55 3.63 16.72 -20.84
N GLN A 56 4.18 17.38 -21.86
CA GLN A 56 4.10 16.97 -23.25
C GLN A 56 4.67 15.55 -23.45
N THR A 57 5.91 15.32 -23.04
CA THR A 57 6.56 14.00 -23.14
C THR A 57 5.80 12.90 -22.38
N GLN A 58 5.12 13.26 -21.29
CA GLN A 58 4.25 12.34 -20.56
C GLN A 58 2.93 12.05 -21.31
N ILE A 59 2.34 13.06 -21.98
CA ILE A 59 1.19 12.89 -22.88
C ILE A 59 1.59 12.02 -24.07
N ASP A 60 2.75 12.24 -24.69
CA ASP A 60 3.28 11.43 -25.80
C ASP A 60 3.45 9.96 -25.37
N GLN A 61 4.03 9.73 -24.18
CA GLN A 61 4.19 8.39 -23.62
C GLN A 61 2.85 7.70 -23.29
N LEU A 62 1.80 8.47 -22.99
CA LEU A 62 0.44 7.95 -22.81
C LEU A 62 -0.20 7.61 -24.17
N GLY A 63 -0.07 8.49 -25.17
CA GLY A 63 -0.54 8.25 -26.54
C GLY A 63 0.07 6.98 -27.15
N ILE A 64 1.38 6.79 -27.00
CA ILE A 64 2.09 5.56 -27.44
C ILE A 64 1.57 4.30 -26.72
N GLN A 65 1.16 4.41 -25.45
CA GLN A 65 0.55 3.29 -24.72
C GLN A 65 -0.89 3.02 -25.17
N MET A 66 -1.68 4.06 -25.50
CA MET A 66 -3.03 3.91 -26.04
C MET A 66 -3.01 3.26 -27.43
N ALA A 67 -2.19 3.78 -28.35
CA ALA A 67 -2.06 3.24 -29.71
C ALA A 67 -1.63 1.75 -29.71
N ARG A 68 -0.75 1.35 -28.79
CA ARG A 68 -0.39 -0.08 -28.60
C ARG A 68 -1.58 -0.91 -28.12
N LEU A 69 -2.36 -0.40 -27.16
CA LEU A 69 -3.52 -1.12 -26.63
C LEU A 69 -4.63 -1.25 -27.69
N GLU A 70 -4.82 -0.23 -28.51
CA GLU A 70 -5.74 -0.24 -29.66
C GLU A 70 -5.28 -1.23 -30.74
N GLN A 71 -3.99 -1.29 -31.04
CA GLN A 71 -3.39 -2.32 -31.90
C GLN A 71 -3.63 -3.74 -31.34
N GLU A 72 -3.39 -3.95 -30.04
CA GLU A 72 -3.65 -5.24 -29.38
C GLU A 72 -5.15 -5.61 -29.46
N MET A 73 -6.07 -4.66 -29.23
CA MET A 73 -7.51 -4.90 -29.38
C MET A 73 -7.90 -5.26 -30.83
N GLY A 74 -7.34 -4.60 -31.85
CA GLY A 74 -7.59 -4.93 -33.25
C GLY A 74 -7.08 -6.32 -33.65
N ILE A 75 -5.91 -6.72 -33.13
CA ILE A 75 -5.37 -8.08 -33.30
C ILE A 75 -6.28 -9.12 -32.62
N LEU A 76 -6.79 -8.83 -31.42
CA LEU A 76 -7.72 -9.73 -30.72
C LEU A 76 -9.07 -9.84 -31.43
N GLN A 77 -9.65 -8.73 -31.91
CA GLN A 77 -10.91 -8.72 -32.66
C GLN A 77 -10.80 -9.50 -33.97
N THR A 78 -9.76 -9.24 -34.78
CA THR A 78 -9.52 -10.00 -36.01
C THR A 78 -9.24 -11.49 -35.74
N ARG A 79 -8.62 -11.82 -34.59
CA ARG A 79 -8.43 -13.22 -34.18
C ARG A 79 -9.72 -13.91 -33.75
N ILE A 80 -10.64 -13.21 -33.08
CA ILE A 80 -11.99 -13.70 -32.77
C ILE A 80 -12.76 -13.95 -34.06
N GLU A 81 -12.79 -12.98 -34.99
CA GLU A 81 -13.50 -13.12 -36.27
C GLU A 81 -12.91 -14.23 -37.16
N GLN A 82 -11.59 -14.46 -37.10
CA GLN A 82 -10.95 -15.64 -37.71
C GLN A 82 -11.45 -16.94 -37.09
N LEU A 83 -11.53 -17.04 -35.76
CA LEU A 83 -12.00 -18.24 -35.07
C LEU A 83 -13.50 -18.50 -35.34
N GLU A 84 -14.33 -17.46 -35.36
CA GLU A 84 -15.74 -17.57 -35.75
C GLU A 84 -15.91 -18.04 -37.19
N ARG A 85 -15.12 -17.52 -38.14
CA ARG A 85 -15.10 -18.00 -39.53
C ARG A 85 -14.63 -19.45 -39.61
N ILE A 86 -13.54 -19.83 -38.95
CA ILE A 86 -13.03 -21.21 -38.92
C ILE A 86 -14.08 -22.18 -38.34
N ASN A 87 -14.81 -21.77 -37.30
CA ASN A 87 -15.86 -22.59 -36.70
C ASN A 87 -17.11 -22.71 -37.61
N LYS A 88 -17.50 -21.63 -38.32
CA LYS A 88 -18.58 -21.66 -39.33
C LYS A 88 -18.23 -22.45 -40.59
N ILE A 89 -16.97 -22.45 -41.01
CA ILE A 89 -16.47 -23.05 -42.26
C ILE A 89 -16.20 -24.57 -42.11
N ARG A 90 -16.39 -25.15 -40.91
CA ARG A 90 -16.18 -26.58 -40.65
C ARG A 90 -17.52 -27.35 -40.63
N PRO A 91 -18.05 -27.81 -41.79
CA PRO A 91 -19.22 -28.67 -41.81
C PRO A 91 -18.95 -30.00 -41.11
N ALA A 92 -20.00 -30.63 -40.60
CA ALA A 92 -19.90 -31.93 -39.94
C ALA A 92 -19.66 -33.06 -40.95
N ASP A 93 -18.54 -33.75 -40.75
CA ASP A 93 -18.28 -35.18 -41.02
C ASP A 93 -18.56 -35.76 -42.42
N LYS A 94 -17.49 -36.20 -43.10
CA LYS A 94 -17.46 -37.43 -43.92
C LYS A 94 -16.14 -38.20 -43.69
N PRO A 95 -16.13 -39.54 -43.80
CA PRO A 95 -15.90 -40.30 -42.56
C PRO A 95 -14.66 -41.21 -42.55
N ALA A 96 -14.22 -41.58 -41.34
CA ALA A 96 -13.47 -42.81 -41.08
C ALA A 96 -14.42 -43.96 -40.70
N THR A 97 -14.00 -45.21 -40.91
CA THR A 97 -14.89 -46.38 -41.01
C THR A 97 -15.26 -47.06 -39.69
N THR A 98 -16.39 -47.78 -39.74
CA THR A 98 -16.75 -48.95 -38.92
C THR A 98 -16.98 -48.80 -37.40
N SER A 99 -18.26 -48.80 -37.04
CA SER A 99 -18.86 -49.84 -36.17
C SER A 99 -18.53 -49.88 -34.67
N LYS A 100 -19.29 -49.12 -33.85
CA LYS A 100 -20.48 -49.65 -33.12
C LYS A 100 -21.11 -48.62 -32.17
N LYS A 101 -22.40 -48.32 -32.42
CA LYS A 101 -23.44 -47.84 -31.49
C LYS A 101 -22.97 -47.21 -30.15
N ALA A 102 -22.44 -45.99 -30.20
CA ALA A 102 -22.48 -45.07 -29.06
C ALA A 102 -23.83 -44.35 -29.02
N GLU A 103 -24.26 -43.90 -27.84
CA GLU A 103 -25.49 -43.11 -27.66
C GLU A 103 -25.39 -41.74 -28.36
N PRO A 104 -26.52 -41.13 -28.77
CA PRO A 104 -26.50 -39.85 -29.46
C PRO A 104 -26.01 -38.74 -28.51
N ALA A 105 -24.72 -38.41 -28.63
CA ALA A 105 -24.11 -37.27 -27.97
C ALA A 105 -24.95 -36.02 -28.26
N GLN A 106 -25.64 -35.49 -27.24
CA GLN A 106 -26.54 -34.36 -27.39
C GLN A 106 -25.73 -33.17 -27.92
N ARG A 107 -25.93 -32.82 -29.20
CA ARG A 107 -25.36 -31.58 -29.74
C ARG A 107 -25.81 -30.45 -28.83
N LEU A 108 -24.84 -29.75 -28.24
CA LEU A 108 -25.04 -28.84 -27.13
C LEU A 108 -25.78 -27.61 -27.63
N ASN A 109 -27.11 -27.73 -27.71
CA ASN A 109 -27.98 -26.84 -28.44
C ASN A 109 -27.84 -25.42 -27.87
N ASP A 110 -27.50 -24.42 -28.69
CA ASP A 110 -27.16 -23.09 -28.19
C ASP A 110 -28.30 -22.44 -27.40
N ALA A 111 -29.56 -22.78 -27.69
CA ALA A 111 -30.70 -22.39 -26.88
C ALA A 111 -30.70 -23.05 -25.48
N LYS A 112 -30.27 -24.32 -25.37
CA LYS A 112 -30.11 -25.06 -24.09
C LYS A 112 -28.86 -24.59 -23.34
N LEU A 113 -27.78 -24.22 -24.04
CA LEU A 113 -26.58 -23.63 -23.43
C LEU A 113 -26.84 -22.20 -22.94
N LYS A 114 -27.52 -21.37 -23.74
CA LYS A 114 -27.97 -20.02 -23.34
C LYS A 114 -29.00 -20.08 -22.21
N ALA A 115 -29.93 -21.04 -22.24
CA ALA A 115 -30.82 -21.29 -21.11
C ALA A 115 -30.03 -21.70 -19.87
N ALA A 116 -29.06 -22.61 -19.98
CA ALA A 116 -28.17 -22.97 -18.87
C ALA A 116 -27.33 -21.78 -18.38
N TYR A 117 -26.92 -20.85 -19.26
CA TYR A 117 -26.13 -19.66 -18.91
C TYR A 117 -26.97 -18.55 -18.26
N LEU A 118 -28.25 -18.44 -18.62
CA LEU A 118 -29.23 -17.57 -17.96
C LEU A 118 -29.68 -18.17 -16.62
N ASN A 119 -29.85 -19.50 -16.55
CA ASN A 119 -30.10 -20.23 -15.32
C ASN A 119 -28.85 -20.21 -14.40
N SER A 120 -27.64 -20.15 -14.95
CA SER A 120 -26.40 -19.88 -14.20
C SER A 120 -26.11 -18.38 -14.00
N SER A 121 -26.92 -17.48 -14.56
CA SER A 121 -27.02 -16.11 -14.06
C SER A 121 -27.99 -16.03 -12.87
N SER A 122 -28.85 -17.04 -12.67
CA SER A 122 -29.54 -17.28 -11.39
C SER A 122 -28.78 -18.19 -10.40
N VAL A 123 -27.65 -18.79 -10.82
CA VAL A 123 -26.51 -18.95 -9.89
C VAL A 123 -25.95 -17.55 -9.70
N ALA A 124 -26.57 -16.79 -8.80
CA ALA A 124 -26.16 -15.44 -8.49
C ALA A 124 -24.66 -15.44 -8.19
N VAL A 125 -23.88 -14.66 -8.95
CA VAL A 125 -22.44 -14.50 -8.73
C VAL A 125 -22.29 -14.05 -7.29
N THR A 126 -21.77 -14.92 -6.43
CA THR A 126 -21.85 -14.67 -4.99
C THR A 126 -21.05 -13.41 -4.67
N GLU A 127 -21.46 -12.66 -3.65
CA GLU A 127 -20.73 -11.45 -3.26
C GLU A 127 -19.25 -11.77 -2.94
N ALA A 128 -18.97 -13.00 -2.49
CA ALA A 128 -17.64 -13.54 -2.31
C ALA A 128 -16.87 -13.75 -3.63
N ASP A 129 -17.50 -14.29 -4.68
CA ASP A 129 -16.89 -14.45 -6.00
C ASP A 129 -16.61 -13.10 -6.67
N ALA A 130 -17.60 -12.19 -6.63
CA ALA A 130 -17.46 -10.83 -7.12
C ALA A 130 -16.33 -10.07 -6.38
N ALA A 131 -16.25 -10.22 -5.06
CA ALA A 131 -15.17 -9.68 -4.25
C ALA A 131 -13.81 -10.31 -4.60
N ALA A 132 -13.72 -11.62 -4.76
CA ALA A 132 -12.47 -12.32 -5.10
C ALA A 132 -11.93 -11.96 -6.51
N LEU A 133 -12.83 -11.74 -7.47
CA LEU A 133 -12.50 -11.21 -8.79
C LEU A 133 -12.00 -9.77 -8.71
N ASN A 134 -12.67 -8.90 -7.94
CA ASN A 134 -12.23 -7.52 -7.73
C ASN A 134 -10.89 -7.43 -6.98
N GLU A 135 -10.70 -8.23 -5.92
CA GLU A 135 -9.42 -8.38 -5.21
C GLU A 135 -8.31 -8.80 -6.17
N THR A 136 -8.56 -9.73 -7.09
CA THR A 136 -7.57 -10.20 -8.08
C THR A 136 -7.29 -9.15 -9.16
N ARG A 137 -8.28 -8.36 -9.57
CA ARG A 137 -8.09 -7.20 -10.46
C ARG A 137 -7.19 -6.14 -9.83
N LEU A 138 -7.45 -5.79 -8.56
CA LEU A 138 -6.64 -4.85 -7.78
C LEU A 138 -5.20 -5.36 -7.58
N TYR A 139 -5.01 -6.66 -7.31
CA TYR A 139 -3.68 -7.28 -7.25
C TYR A 139 -2.87 -7.00 -8.52
N ASN A 140 -3.45 -7.32 -9.68
CA ASN A 140 -2.78 -7.21 -10.98
C ASN A 140 -2.49 -5.76 -11.36
N GLN A 141 -3.36 -4.82 -10.99
CA GLN A 141 -3.13 -3.39 -11.18
C GLN A 141 -1.99 -2.87 -10.28
N ALA A 142 -2.01 -3.20 -8.99
CA ALA A 142 -0.97 -2.79 -8.06
C ALA A 142 0.40 -3.41 -8.37
N LEU A 143 0.43 -4.67 -8.83
CA LEU A 143 1.65 -5.36 -9.23
C LEU A 143 2.34 -4.66 -10.41
N LYS A 144 1.58 -4.15 -11.39
CA LYS A 144 2.12 -3.33 -12.49
C LYS A 144 2.81 -2.05 -11.98
N TYR A 145 2.23 -1.37 -10.99
CA TYR A 145 2.86 -0.20 -10.36
C TYR A 145 4.11 -0.58 -9.55
N TYR A 146 4.05 -1.67 -8.78
CA TYR A 146 5.18 -2.17 -7.98
C TYR A 146 6.38 -2.57 -8.87
N GLN A 147 6.13 -3.25 -10.00
CA GLN A 147 7.15 -3.61 -10.99
C GLN A 147 7.78 -2.38 -11.66
N ARG A 148 6.98 -1.33 -11.90
CA ARG A 148 7.44 -0.01 -12.39
C ARG A 148 8.13 0.84 -11.30
N GLY A 149 8.31 0.32 -10.09
CA GLY A 149 8.93 1.04 -8.97
C GLY A 149 8.05 2.10 -8.31
N ASN A 150 6.80 2.30 -8.77
CA ASN A 150 5.87 3.26 -8.18
C ASN A 150 5.10 2.62 -7.01
N TYR A 151 5.80 2.47 -5.88
CA TYR A 151 5.26 1.87 -4.66
C TYR A 151 4.11 2.69 -4.06
N VAL A 152 4.09 4.01 -4.25
CA VAL A 152 3.01 4.90 -3.76
C VAL A 152 1.70 4.60 -4.48
N ALA A 153 1.72 4.49 -5.82
CA ALA A 153 0.55 4.09 -6.60
C ALA A 153 0.11 2.65 -6.28
N ALA A 154 1.05 1.71 -6.10
CA ALA A 154 0.73 0.35 -5.69
C ALA A 154 0.03 0.30 -4.32
N ALA A 155 0.51 1.08 -3.34
CA ALA A 155 -0.11 1.19 -2.02
C ALA A 155 -1.47 1.92 -2.06
N ALA A 156 -1.65 2.89 -2.96
CA ALA A 156 -2.92 3.59 -3.15
C ALA A 156 -4.01 2.68 -3.75
N VAL A 157 -3.66 1.87 -4.77
CA VAL A 157 -4.58 0.88 -5.39
C VAL A 157 -5.01 -0.21 -4.40
N LEU A 158 -4.18 -0.52 -3.40
CA LEU A 158 -4.45 -1.54 -2.38
C LEU A 158 -4.95 -0.96 -1.04
N ARG A 159 -5.26 0.33 -0.97
CA ARG A 159 -5.78 0.99 0.24
C ARG A 159 -7.14 0.39 0.61
N GLY A 160 -7.24 -0.27 1.76
CA GLY A 160 -8.41 -1.04 2.21
C GLY A 160 -8.30 -2.56 2.02
N ALA A 161 -7.29 -3.06 1.31
CA ALA A 161 -7.05 -4.51 1.16
C ALA A 161 -6.64 -5.22 2.46
N ASP A 162 -6.37 -4.45 3.51
CA ASP A 162 -6.10 -4.90 4.87
C ASP A 162 -7.37 -5.22 5.67
N GLY A 163 -8.56 -4.88 5.17
CA GLY A 163 -9.85 -5.23 5.79
C GLY A 163 -10.40 -6.61 5.42
N GLY A 164 -10.12 -7.10 4.21
CA GLY A 164 -10.88 -8.18 3.56
C GLY A 164 -10.93 -9.55 4.27
N ASN A 165 -12.12 -10.18 4.12
CA ASN A 165 -12.61 -11.57 4.29
C ASN A 165 -11.69 -12.76 4.65
N GLY A 166 -10.36 -12.64 4.68
CA GLY A 166 -9.43 -13.75 4.91
C GLY A 166 -9.15 -14.62 3.67
N SER A 167 -9.60 -14.22 2.47
CA SER A 167 -9.39 -14.98 1.24
C SER A 167 -7.91 -15.09 0.86
N ASN A 168 -7.60 -16.04 -0.03
CA ASN A 168 -6.28 -16.13 -0.67
C ASN A 168 -5.93 -14.89 -1.51
N ALA A 169 -6.92 -14.14 -2.02
CA ALA A 169 -6.69 -12.92 -2.81
C ALA A 169 -6.47 -11.70 -1.90
N ALA A 170 -7.27 -11.52 -0.85
CA ALA A 170 -7.02 -10.58 0.24
C ALA A 170 -5.61 -10.78 0.84
N ARG A 171 -5.18 -12.02 1.08
CA ARG A 171 -3.80 -12.31 1.54
C ARG A 171 -2.72 -11.84 0.56
N ARG A 172 -2.93 -11.98 -0.76
CA ARG A 172 -1.97 -11.48 -1.76
C ARG A 172 -1.91 -9.95 -1.77
N ASN A 173 -3.08 -9.30 -1.77
CA ASN A 173 -3.18 -7.84 -1.77
C ASN A 173 -2.56 -7.21 -0.52
N MET A 174 -2.93 -7.69 0.66
CA MET A 174 -2.43 -7.16 1.92
C MET A 174 -0.92 -7.34 2.07
N TYR A 175 -0.34 -8.41 1.51
CA TYR A 175 1.11 -8.61 1.48
C TYR A 175 1.82 -7.66 0.49
N LEU A 176 1.26 -7.46 -0.71
CA LEU A 176 1.81 -6.51 -1.69
C LEU A 176 1.70 -5.06 -1.20
N LEU A 177 0.64 -4.71 -0.47
CA LEU A 177 0.51 -3.43 0.24
C LEU A 177 1.60 -3.26 1.30
N LEU A 178 1.81 -4.27 2.15
CA LEU A 178 2.86 -4.28 3.18
C LEU A 178 4.25 -4.10 2.57
N GLN A 179 4.55 -4.84 1.50
CA GLN A 179 5.80 -4.68 0.74
C GLN A 179 5.92 -3.28 0.13
N SER A 180 4.84 -2.71 -0.43
CA SER A 180 4.85 -1.36 -1.00
C SER A 180 5.18 -0.31 0.06
N GLN A 181 4.54 -0.34 1.23
CA GLN A 181 4.83 0.57 2.35
C GLN A 181 6.28 0.41 2.84
N GLN A 182 6.81 -0.82 2.88
CA GLN A 182 8.21 -1.10 3.24
C GLN A 182 9.21 -0.52 2.21
N ARG A 183 8.84 -0.45 0.92
CA ARG A 183 9.67 0.18 -0.13
C ARG A 183 9.57 1.72 -0.13
N ILE A 184 8.42 2.27 0.27
CA ILE A 184 8.25 3.72 0.54
C ILE A 184 9.06 4.14 1.77
N GLY A 185 9.24 3.23 2.74
CA GLY A 185 9.89 3.51 4.02
C GLY A 185 8.92 3.96 5.13
N ASN A 186 7.61 3.95 4.85
CA ASN A 186 6.55 4.23 5.82
C ASN A 186 6.50 3.11 6.89
N CYS A 187 7.29 3.30 7.94
CA CYS A 187 7.49 2.29 8.99
C CYS A 187 6.25 2.09 9.86
N GLU A 188 5.43 3.12 10.05
CA GLU A 188 4.20 3.07 10.84
C GLU A 188 3.15 2.15 10.20
N SER A 189 2.79 2.39 8.93
CA SER A 189 1.87 1.50 8.21
C SER A 189 2.43 0.08 8.03
N VAL A 190 3.75 -0.12 8.00
CA VAL A 190 4.34 -1.48 8.00
C VAL A 190 4.13 -2.20 9.34
N ILE A 191 4.27 -1.50 10.47
CA ILE A 191 3.99 -2.05 11.80
C ILE A 191 2.50 -2.43 11.91
N GLU A 192 1.63 -1.51 11.48
CA GLU A 192 0.17 -1.61 11.57
C GLU A 192 -0.40 -2.73 10.68
N ILE A 193 -0.13 -2.67 9.37
CA ILE A 193 -0.61 -3.64 8.37
C ILE A 193 0.07 -5.00 8.58
N GLY A 194 1.37 -5.02 8.91
CA GLY A 194 2.10 -6.25 9.23
C GLY A 194 1.54 -6.93 10.48
N GLY A 195 1.15 -6.15 11.50
CA GLY A 195 0.50 -6.63 12.72
C GLY A 195 -0.87 -7.26 12.44
N ARG A 196 -1.70 -6.64 11.61
CA ARG A 196 -2.95 -7.26 11.13
C ARG A 196 -2.67 -8.53 10.30
N TYR A 197 -1.69 -8.49 9.40
CA TYR A 197 -1.35 -9.59 8.49
C TYR A 197 -0.92 -10.84 9.24
N ALA A 198 0.05 -10.69 10.16
CA ALA A 198 0.56 -11.80 10.97
C ALA A 198 -0.47 -12.36 11.96
N ASN A 199 -1.55 -11.61 12.26
CA ASN A 199 -2.67 -12.12 13.05
C ASN A 199 -3.74 -12.83 12.21
N ARG A 200 -4.13 -12.29 11.04
CA ARG A 200 -5.15 -12.90 10.17
C ARG A 200 -4.62 -14.13 9.40
N PHE A 201 -3.35 -14.11 9.00
CA PHE A 201 -2.76 -15.11 8.09
C PHE A 201 -1.66 -15.95 8.76
N ARG A 202 -1.83 -16.30 10.05
CA ARG A 202 -0.83 -17.06 10.85
C ARG A 202 -0.31 -18.34 10.19
N GLY A 203 -1.13 -19.06 9.43
CA GLY A 203 -0.71 -20.26 8.70
C GLY A 203 0.11 -20.03 7.42
N SER A 204 0.41 -18.77 7.05
CA SER A 204 1.14 -18.44 5.82
C SER A 204 2.63 -18.21 6.08
N ALA A 205 3.49 -18.68 5.16
CA ALA A 205 4.94 -18.42 5.23
C ALA A 205 5.26 -16.92 5.29
N GLN A 206 4.47 -16.11 4.58
CA GLN A 206 4.55 -14.65 4.55
C GLN A 206 4.34 -13.99 5.94
N ALA A 207 3.63 -14.63 6.88
CA ALA A 207 3.40 -14.05 8.20
C ALA A 207 4.68 -13.92 9.03
N ALA A 208 5.63 -14.85 8.83
CA ALA A 208 6.95 -14.78 9.45
C ALA A 208 7.79 -13.63 8.85
N ASP A 209 7.75 -13.46 7.53
CA ASP A 209 8.41 -12.32 6.86
C ASP A 209 7.77 -10.98 7.25
N ALA A 210 6.44 -10.92 7.40
CA ALA A 210 5.73 -9.73 7.88
C ALA A 210 6.23 -9.28 9.28
N LEU A 211 6.29 -10.20 10.26
CA LEU A 211 6.86 -9.90 11.59
C LEU A 211 8.32 -9.45 11.50
N PHE A 212 9.11 -10.00 10.57
CA PHE A 212 10.50 -9.57 10.36
C PHE A 212 10.58 -8.13 9.83
N SER A 213 9.65 -7.72 8.96
CA SER A 213 9.52 -6.32 8.50
C SER A 213 9.06 -5.36 9.58
N ILE A 214 8.11 -5.75 10.44
CA ILE A 214 7.72 -4.96 11.64
C ILE A 214 8.96 -4.64 12.50
N GLY A 215 9.74 -5.66 12.85
CA GLY A 215 10.94 -5.48 13.68
C GLY A 215 12.04 -4.63 13.00
N GLN A 216 12.19 -4.74 11.67
CA GLN A 216 13.10 -3.85 10.92
C GLN A 216 12.63 -2.38 10.95
N CYS A 217 11.33 -2.14 10.84
CA CYS A 217 10.76 -0.79 10.91
C CYS A 217 10.91 -0.19 12.31
N GLN A 218 10.61 -0.96 13.36
CA GLN A 218 10.87 -0.56 14.75
C GLN A 218 12.35 -0.23 14.99
N TYR A 219 13.28 -1.05 14.46
CA TYR A 219 14.72 -0.79 14.58
C TYR A 219 15.14 0.50 13.86
N LYS A 220 14.58 0.79 12.67
CA LYS A 220 14.79 2.06 11.94
C LYS A 220 14.25 3.26 12.71
N MET A 221 13.11 3.11 13.38
CA MET A 221 12.50 4.14 14.25
C MET A 221 13.21 4.27 15.62
N GLN A 222 14.45 3.79 15.75
CA GLN A 222 15.26 3.74 16.98
C GLN A 222 14.67 2.91 18.15
N GLN A 223 13.50 2.28 17.97
CA GLN A 223 12.84 1.42 18.97
C GLN A 223 13.52 0.04 19.07
N LYS A 224 14.84 0.01 19.30
CA LYS A 224 15.68 -1.19 19.30
C LYS A 224 15.14 -2.29 20.22
N ASP A 225 14.59 -1.92 21.38
CA ASP A 225 14.11 -2.88 22.38
C ASP A 225 12.81 -3.56 21.95
N ILE A 226 11.89 -2.78 21.38
CA ILE A 226 10.64 -3.28 20.79
C ILE A 226 10.97 -4.17 19.58
N ALA A 227 11.92 -3.76 18.73
CA ALA A 227 12.41 -4.57 17.61
C ALA A 227 12.97 -5.93 18.06
N ARG A 228 13.81 -5.96 19.11
CA ARG A 228 14.33 -7.23 19.68
C ARG A 228 13.21 -8.10 20.24
N ASN A 229 12.18 -7.52 20.86
CA ASN A 229 11.00 -8.26 21.35
C ASN A 229 10.16 -8.84 20.19
N THR A 230 9.91 -8.07 19.13
CA THR A 230 9.24 -8.53 17.92
C THR A 230 9.99 -9.67 17.24
N TRP A 231 11.33 -9.58 17.13
CA TRP A 231 12.16 -10.64 16.57
C TRP A 231 12.23 -11.89 17.47
N ARG A 232 12.23 -11.75 18.81
CA ARG A 232 12.09 -12.90 19.73
C ARG A 232 10.75 -13.63 19.52
N LYS A 233 9.64 -12.88 19.46
CA LYS A 233 8.30 -13.43 19.21
C LYS A 233 8.22 -14.12 17.85
N LEU A 234 8.82 -13.57 16.80
CA LEU A 234 8.96 -14.21 15.49
C LEU A 234 9.70 -15.55 15.58
N ILE A 235 10.84 -15.62 16.28
CA ILE A 235 11.59 -16.87 16.45
C ILE A 235 10.77 -17.91 17.23
N GLN A 236 10.05 -17.51 18.27
CA GLN A 236 9.16 -18.38 19.04
C GLN A 236 7.95 -18.88 18.24
N THR A 237 7.36 -18.03 17.40
CA THR A 237 6.13 -18.36 16.64
C THR A 237 6.42 -19.14 15.35
N TYR A 238 7.58 -18.90 14.71
CA TYR A 238 7.94 -19.48 13.41
C TYR A 238 9.40 -20.01 13.39
N PRO A 239 9.80 -20.91 14.30
CA PRO A 239 11.21 -21.24 14.57
C PRO A 239 11.99 -21.75 13.34
N HIS A 240 11.34 -22.50 12.44
CA HIS A 240 11.99 -23.06 11.25
C HIS A 240 12.04 -22.09 10.05
N SER A 241 11.40 -20.91 10.13
CA SER A 241 11.30 -19.97 9.02
C SER A 241 12.63 -19.29 8.68
N ALA A 242 12.81 -18.93 7.39
CA ALA A 242 13.93 -18.09 6.96
C ALA A 242 13.92 -16.73 7.68
N ALA A 243 12.73 -16.18 7.96
CA ALA A 243 12.55 -14.96 8.72
C ALA A 243 13.10 -15.07 10.15
N ALA A 244 12.82 -16.14 10.88
CA ALA A 244 13.37 -16.39 12.22
C ALA A 244 14.90 -16.48 12.20
N LYS A 245 15.49 -17.15 11.19
CA LYS A 245 16.96 -17.22 11.02
C LYS A 245 17.57 -15.82 10.86
N ARG A 246 16.98 -14.95 10.02
CA ARG A 246 17.41 -13.55 9.86
C ARG A 246 17.19 -12.71 11.13
N ALA A 247 16.10 -12.95 11.85
CA ALA A 247 15.80 -12.29 13.14
C ALA A 247 16.85 -12.65 14.22
N ALA A 248 17.27 -13.91 14.29
CA ALA A 248 18.28 -14.36 15.24
C ALA A 248 19.66 -13.70 15.00
N VAL A 249 20.02 -13.43 13.75
CA VAL A 249 21.19 -12.60 13.41
C VAL A 249 20.98 -11.15 13.85
N LYS A 250 19.81 -10.57 13.58
CA LYS A 250 19.50 -9.17 13.91
C LYS A 250 19.47 -8.87 15.41
N ILE A 251 19.03 -9.81 16.26
CA ILE A 251 19.09 -9.66 17.73
C ILE A 251 20.52 -9.61 18.27
N LYS A 252 21.49 -10.22 17.57
CA LYS A 252 22.92 -10.25 17.98
C LYS A 252 23.71 -9.01 17.57
N GLN A 253 23.16 -8.16 16.71
CA GLN A 253 23.77 -6.89 16.29
C GLN A 253 23.42 -5.80 17.33
N ARG A 254 24.45 -5.09 17.84
CA ARG A 254 24.30 -4.01 18.83
C ARG A 254 23.83 -2.71 18.19
#